data_AF-A0A2A2H5T9-F1
#
_entry.id   AF-A0A2A2H5T9-F1
#
_cell.length_a   1.000
_cell.length_b   1.000
_cell.length_c   1.000
_cell.angle_alpha   90.00
_cell.angle_beta   90.00
_cell.angle_gamma   90.00
#
_symmetry.space_group_name_H-M   'P 1'
#
loop_
_entity.id
_entity.type
_entity.pdbx_description
1 polymer ?
#
loop_
_entity_poly.entity_id
_entity_poly.type
_entity_poly.pdbx_seq_one_letter_code
_entity_poly.pdbx_strand_id
1 'polypeptide(L)'
;MTVFKFTAKNGRIDYIVTNKENPTREYVKSIMDARWSVEVYHREVKQNCGIERCQARTSRAQRNHIFLAISAWFEQHKRRISENITLYQQNWDVIKNAIAEHIRVLLAYPN
;
A
#
# COMPACT_ATOMS: atom_id res chain seq x y z
N MET A 1 19.94 -13.62 23.43
CA MET A 1 19.68 -12.54 22.44
C MET A 1 20.76 -12.63 21.38
N THR A 2 20.38 -12.71 20.11
CA THR A 2 21.34 -12.92 19.00
C THR A 2 21.28 -11.75 18.03
N VAL A 3 22.45 -11.28 17.59
CA VAL A 3 22.59 -10.13 16.69
C VAL A 3 23.04 -10.59 15.31
N PHE A 4 22.40 -10.08 14.27
CA PHE A 4 22.73 -10.33 12.88
C PHE A 4 23.09 -9.03 12.18
N LYS A 5 24.21 -9.02 11.45
CA LYS A 5 24.61 -7.94 10.56
C LYS A 5 24.18 -8.24 9.13
N PHE A 6 23.42 -7.33 8.51
CA PHE A 6 23.09 -7.35 7.10
C PHE A 6 23.68 -6.13 6.41
N THR A 7 24.22 -6.31 5.20
CA THR A 7 24.77 -5.23 4.39
C THR A 7 23.94 -5.15 3.11
N ALA A 8 23.31 -4.00 2.90
CA ALA A 8 22.55 -3.71 1.69
C ALA A 8 23.49 -3.45 0.50
N LYS A 9 22.95 -3.53 -0.73
CA LYS A 9 23.72 -3.33 -1.97
C LYS A 9 24.42 -1.97 -2.04
N ASN A 10 23.87 -0.94 -1.39
CA ASN A 10 24.42 0.41 -1.34
C ASN A 10 25.41 0.62 -0.16
N GLY A 11 25.84 -0.45 0.51
CA GLY A 11 26.78 -0.38 1.63
C GLY A 11 26.14 -0.06 2.99
N ARG A 12 24.82 0.24 3.05
CA ARG A 12 24.11 0.46 4.31
C ARG A 12 24.15 -0.82 5.17
N ILE A 13 24.47 -0.67 6.45
CA ILE A 13 24.53 -1.80 7.40
C ILE A 13 23.33 -1.74 8.34
N ASP A 14 22.61 -2.85 8.43
CA ASP A 14 21.53 -3.08 9.39
C ASP A 14 21.97 -4.09 10.46
N TYR A 15 21.79 -3.74 11.73
CA TYR A 15 21.94 -4.67 12.85
C TYR A 15 20.56 -5.07 13.35
N ILE A 16 20.24 -6.35 13.22
CA ILE A 16 18.96 -6.91 13.63
C ILE A 16 19.18 -7.77 14.87
N VAL A 17 18.39 -7.51 15.90
CA VAL A 17 18.47 -8.23 17.17
C VAL A 17 17.19 -9.03 17.39
N THR A 18 17.33 -10.28 17.80
CA THR A 18 16.19 -11.16 18.07
C THR A 18 16.37 -11.93 19.38
N ASN A 19 15.25 -12.19 20.04
CA ASN A 19 15.14 -13.09 21.20
C ASN A 19 14.74 -14.53 20.81
N LYS A 20 14.56 -14.82 19.51
CA LYS A 20 14.26 -16.17 19.03
C LYS A 20 15.40 -17.12 19.40
N GLU A 21 15.05 -18.28 19.95
CA GLU A 21 16.03 -19.35 20.21
C GLU A 21 16.53 -19.98 18.91
N ASN A 22 17.84 -20.21 18.83
CA ASN A 22 18.55 -20.81 17.69
C ASN A 22 18.10 -20.25 16.32
N PRO A 23 18.12 -18.93 16.11
CA PRO A 23 17.66 -18.34 14.86
C PRO A 23 18.70 -18.57 13.76
N THR A 24 18.23 -18.92 12.56
CA THR A 24 19.09 -18.95 11.37
C THR A 24 19.16 -17.56 10.73
N ARG A 25 20.23 -17.30 9.98
CA ARG A 25 20.38 -16.02 9.26
C ARG A 25 19.27 -15.84 8.22
N GLU A 26 18.87 -16.94 7.57
CA GLU A 26 17.82 -17.01 6.55
C GLU A 26 16.45 -16.68 7.15
N TYR A 27 16.16 -17.21 8.34
CA TYR A 27 14.95 -16.87 9.08
C TYR A 27 14.90 -15.38 9.43
N VAL A 28 15.99 -14.83 9.98
CA VAL A 28 16.01 -13.39 10.32
C VAL A 28 15.90 -12.53 9.06
N LYS A 29 16.51 -12.96 7.95
CA LYS A 29 16.37 -12.29 6.66
C LYS A 29 14.92 -12.30 6.17
N SER A 30 14.20 -13.41 6.25
CA SER A 30 12.81 -13.48 5.77
C SER A 30 11.88 -12.55 6.57
N ILE A 31 12.08 -12.46 7.89
CA ILE A 31 11.36 -11.51 8.75
C ILE A 31 11.70 -10.06 8.38
N MET A 32 12.98 -9.76 8.14
CA MET A 32 13.42 -8.44 7.72
C MET A 32 12.83 -8.04 6.36
N ASP A 33 12.79 -8.96 5.40
CA ASP A 33 12.19 -8.73 4.09
C ASP A 33 10.67 -8.54 4.21
N ALA A 34 9.99 -9.34 5.03
CA ALA A 34 8.56 -9.21 5.30
C ALA A 34 8.21 -7.86 5.97
N ARG A 35 9.09 -7.32 6.81
CA ARG A 35 8.91 -6.01 7.47
C ARG A 35 8.66 -4.89 6.47
N TRP A 36 9.25 -4.95 5.26
CA TRP A 36 9.06 -3.95 4.21
C TRP A 36 7.58 -3.79 3.81
N SER A 37 6.75 -4.80 4.03
CA SER A 37 5.31 -4.75 3.76
C SER A 37 4.61 -3.59 4.48
N VAL A 38 5.11 -3.14 5.63
CA VAL A 38 4.55 -1.97 6.33
C VAL A 38 4.75 -0.67 5.54
N GLU A 39 5.89 -0.53 4.86
CA GLU A 39 6.20 0.64 4.04
C GLU A 39 5.36 0.64 2.77
N VAL A 40 5.15 -0.55 2.18
CA VAL A 40 4.24 -0.75 1.05
C VAL A 40 2.81 -0.37 1.45
N TYR A 41 2.32 -0.87 2.59
CA TYR A 41 1.02 -0.51 3.14
C TYR A 41 0.87 1.02 3.28
N HIS A 42 1.80 1.68 3.96
CA HIS A 42 1.71 3.13 4.15
C HIS A 42 1.74 3.92 2.84
N ARG A 43 2.56 3.51 1.87
CA ARG A 43 2.60 4.14 0.54
C ARG A 43 1.26 4.01 -0.16
N GLU A 44 0.70 2.81 -0.16
CA GLU A 44 -0.55 2.52 -0.85
C GLU A 44 -1.75 3.23 -0.23
N VAL A 45 -1.86 3.23 1.09
CA VAL A 45 -2.95 3.93 1.80
C VAL A 45 -2.90 5.44 1.53
N LYS A 46 -1.70 6.04 1.41
CA LYS A 46 -1.53 7.44 1.03
C LYS A 46 -1.92 7.72 -0.40
N GLN A 47 -1.38 6.95 -1.34
CA GLN A 47 -1.51 7.22 -2.77
C GLN A 47 -2.87 6.79 -3.34
N ASN A 48 -3.36 5.62 -2.93
CA ASN A 48 -4.56 5.00 -3.50
C ASN A 48 -5.82 5.22 -2.68
N CYS A 49 -5.70 5.54 -1.38
CA CYS A 49 -6.85 5.75 -0.49
C CYS A 49 -6.93 7.17 0.08
N GLY A 50 -5.93 8.02 -0.20
CA GLY A 50 -5.97 9.45 0.14
C GLY A 50 -6.07 9.74 1.64
N ILE A 51 -5.49 8.90 2.51
CA ILE A 51 -5.60 9.03 3.97
C ILE A 51 -5.19 10.42 4.49
N GLU A 52 -4.25 11.08 3.82
CA GLU A 52 -3.70 12.39 4.18
C GLU A 52 -4.44 13.57 3.51
N ARG A 53 -5.50 13.30 2.75
CA ARG A 53 -6.21 14.32 1.94
C ARG A 53 -7.47 14.88 2.59
N CYS A 54 -7.80 14.49 3.82
CA CYS A 54 -8.99 14.98 4.50
C CYS A 54 -8.91 16.49 4.79
N GLN A 55 -9.87 17.26 4.26
CA GLN A 55 -9.96 18.71 4.49
C GLN A 55 -10.94 19.09 5.63
N ALA A 56 -11.47 18.10 6.37
CA ALA A 56 -12.42 18.36 7.45
C ALA A 56 -11.73 19.02 8.66
N ARG A 57 -12.44 19.89 9.40
CA ARG A 57 -11.85 20.61 10.54
C ARG A 57 -12.19 20.04 11.91
N THR A 58 -13.07 19.04 11.98
CA THR A 58 -13.47 18.41 13.24
C THR A 58 -12.68 17.13 13.49
N SER A 59 -12.33 16.88 14.74
CA SER A 59 -11.55 15.69 15.12
C SER A 59 -12.30 14.39 14.80
N ARG A 60 -13.63 14.38 14.92
CA ARG A 60 -14.47 13.24 14.55
C ARG A 60 -14.40 12.95 13.05
N ALA A 61 -14.56 13.97 12.20
CA ALA A 61 -14.52 13.77 10.76
C ALA A 61 -13.14 13.28 10.27
N GLN A 62 -12.07 13.82 10.86
CA GLN A 62 -10.69 13.37 10.57
C GLN A 62 -10.47 11.89 10.94
N ARG A 63 -10.90 11.46 12.14
CA ARG A 63 -10.82 10.04 12.53
C ARG A 63 -11.66 9.13 11.63
N ASN A 64 -12.85 9.57 11.24
CA ASN A 64 -13.70 8.82 10.31
C ASN A 64 -13.03 8.67 8.94
N HIS A 65 -12.40 9.73 8.41
CA HIS A 65 -11.66 9.68 7.15
C HIS A 65 -10.50 8.68 7.21
N ILE A 66 -9.71 8.72 8.29
CA ILE A 66 -8.62 7.77 8.52
C ILE A 66 -9.14 6.34 8.50
N PHE A 67 -10.22 6.06 9.24
CA PHE A 67 -10.83 4.73 9.28
C PHE A 67 -11.34 4.27 7.90
N LEU A 68 -12.01 5.14 7.16
CA LEU A 68 -12.55 4.84 5.83
C LEU A 68 -11.42 4.59 4.81
N ALA A 69 -10.34 5.38 4.86
CA ALA A 69 -9.19 5.20 3.99
C ALA A 69 -8.50 3.84 4.24
N ILE A 70 -8.35 3.43 5.51
CA ILE A 70 -7.81 2.11 5.86
C ILE A 70 -8.76 0.99 5.42
N SER A 71 -10.07 1.16 5.63
CA SER A 71 -11.07 0.17 5.18
C SER A 71 -11.07 0.00 3.66
N ALA A 72 -10.97 1.10 2.91
CA ALA A 72 -10.84 1.06 1.45
C ALA A 72 -9.58 0.31 1.01
N TRP A 73 -8.45 0.52 1.70
CA TRP A 73 -7.23 -0.24 1.42
C TRP A 73 -7.43 -1.75 1.65
N PHE A 74 -8.10 -2.16 2.73
CA PHE A 74 -8.38 -3.57 2.98
C PHE A 74 -9.20 -4.21 1.84
N GLU A 75 -10.24 -3.54 1.36
CA GLU A 75 -11.05 -4.05 0.24
C GLU A 75 -10.23 -4.13 -1.05
N GLN A 76 -9.45 -3.10 -1.37
CA GLN A 76 -8.55 -3.14 -2.53
C GLN A 76 -7.47 -4.23 -2.39
N HIS A 77 -6.97 -4.47 -1.18
CA HIS A 77 -5.95 -5.48 -0.91
C HIS A 77 -6.53 -6.90 -1.03
N LYS A 78 -7.74 -7.15 -0.55
CA LYS A 78 -8.48 -8.40 -0.80
C LYS A 78 -8.61 -8.65 -2.30
N ARG A 79 -9.03 -7.61 -3.03
CA ARG A 79 -9.19 -7.67 -4.49
C ARG A 79 -7.87 -7.94 -5.21
N ARG A 80 -6.77 -7.36 -4.74
CA ARG A 80 -5.42 -7.66 -5.24
C ARG A 80 -5.11 -9.14 -5.13
N ILE A 81 -5.40 -9.76 -3.98
CA ILE A 81 -5.10 -11.17 -3.75
C ILE A 81 -5.99 -12.05 -4.64
N SER A 82 -7.28 -11.73 -4.77
CA SER A 82 -8.22 -12.54 -5.54
C SER A 82 -8.03 -12.43 -7.06
N GLU A 83 -7.74 -11.23 -7.56
CA GLU A 83 -7.65 -10.94 -8.99
C GLU A 83 -6.20 -10.88 -9.49
N ASN A 84 -5.23 -10.95 -8.59
CA ASN A 84 -3.80 -10.81 -8.89
C ASN A 84 -3.45 -9.50 -9.63
N ILE A 85 -4.10 -8.39 -9.25
CA ILE A 85 -3.88 -7.06 -9.82
C ILE A 85 -3.43 -6.06 -8.75
N THR A 86 -2.61 -5.08 -9.14
CA THR A 86 -2.14 -4.04 -8.21
C THR A 86 -3.25 -3.06 -7.84
N LEU A 87 -3.08 -2.35 -6.72
CA LEU A 87 -4.01 -1.26 -6.33
C LEU A 87 -4.05 -0.15 -7.38
N TYR A 88 -2.91 0.14 -8.01
CA TYR A 88 -2.80 1.14 -9.07
C TYR A 88 -3.59 0.73 -10.31
N GLN A 89 -3.52 -0.56 -10.69
CA GLN A 89 -4.30 -1.10 -11.79
C GLN A 89 -5.79 -1.05 -11.48
N GLN A 90 -6.22 -1.43 -10.27
CA GLN A 90 -7.62 -1.32 -9.85
C GLN A 90 -8.16 0.11 -10.02
N ASN A 91 -7.39 1.12 -9.59
CA ASN A 91 -7.75 2.52 -9.75
C ASN A 91 -7.75 2.96 -11.23
N TRP A 92 -6.75 2.53 -12.00
CA TRP A 92 -6.63 2.86 -13.41
C TRP A 92 -7.76 2.27 -14.26
N ASP A 93 -8.18 1.04 -13.98
CA ASP A 93 -9.26 0.38 -14.71
C ASP A 93 -10.58 1.14 -14.56
N VAL A 94 -10.85 1.72 -13.39
CA VAL A 94 -12.01 2.60 -13.18
C VAL A 94 -11.88 3.89 -13.98
N ILE A 95 -10.73 4.59 -13.87
CA ILE A 95 -10.50 5.88 -14.52
C ILE A 95 -10.52 5.74 -16.05
N LYS A 96 -9.81 4.76 -16.59
CA LYS A 96 -9.69 4.50 -18.03
C LYS A 96 -11.05 4.22 -18.65
N ASN A 97 -11.87 3.39 -18.00
CA ASN A 97 -13.20 3.06 -18.50
C ASN A 97 -14.12 4.30 -18.49
N ALA A 98 -14.07 5.12 -17.44
CA ALA A 98 -14.84 6.35 -17.38
C ALA A 98 -14.44 7.35 -18.48
N ILE A 99 -13.14 7.55 -18.71
CA ILE A 99 -12.63 8.44 -19.78
C ILE A 99 -13.05 7.92 -21.15
N ALA A 100 -12.87 6.62 -21.41
CA ALA A 100 -13.24 6.02 -22.69
C ALA A 100 -14.73 6.19 -22.99
N GLU A 101 -15.59 5.99 -21.98
CA GLU A 101 -17.02 6.18 -22.13
C GLU A 101 -17.39 7.65 -22.38
N HIS A 102 -16.77 8.57 -21.64
CA HIS A 102 -17.00 10.00 -21.85
C HIS A 102 -16.62 10.45 -23.28
N ILE A 103 -15.49 9.96 -23.80
CA ILE A 103 -15.07 10.24 -25.18
C ILE A 103 -16.09 9.72 -26.19
N ARG A 104 -16.63 8.50 -25.99
CA ARG A 104 -17.66 7.95 -26.89
C ARG A 104 -18.90 8.82 -26.93
N VAL A 105 -19.36 9.30 -25.78
CA VAL A 105 -20.54 10.19 -25.69
C VAL A 105 -20.29 11.49 -26.45
N LEU A 106 -19.12 12.12 -26.28
CA LEU A 106 -18.75 13.36 -26.99
C LEU A 106 -18.71 13.17 -28.52
N LEU A 107 -18.23 12.01 -28.99
CA LEU A 107 -18.19 11.70 -30.42
C LEU A 107 -19.56 11.35 -31.00
N ALA A 108 -20.47 10.79 -30.20
CA ALA A 108 -21.82 10.43 -30.63
C ALA A 108 -22.75 11.66 -30.72
N TYR A 109 -22.52 12.68 -29.89
CA TYR A 109 -23.28 13.93 -29.88
C TYR A 109 -22.33 15.13 -30.00
N PRO A 110 -21.73 15.34 -31.19
CA PRO A 110 -20.91 16.52 -31.42
C PRO A 110 -21.80 17.77 -31.37
N ASN A 111 -21.35 18.79 -30.63
CA ASN A 111 -21.98 20.13 -30.63
C ASN A 111 -21.88 20.79 -32.00
#